data_AF-A0A1E3QA53-F1
#
_entry.id   AF-A0A1E3QA53-F1
#
_cell.length_a   1.000
_cell.length_b   1.000
_cell.length_c   1.000
_cell.angle_alpha   90.00
_cell.angle_beta   90.00
_cell.angle_gamma   90.00
#
_symmetry.space_group_name_H-M   'P 1'
#
loop_
_entity.id
_entity.type
_entity.pdbx_description
1 polymer ?
#
loop_
_entity_poly.entity_id
_entity_poly.type
_entity_poly.pdbx_seq_one_letter_code
_entity_poly.pdbx_strand_id
1 'polypeptide(L)'
;MVSSKTNARGIQQKDRETSVVLSHDEVKLLKTQDEGYLVTMITQEKAKISRLQDRLAFIKHEFVTSEPDKPSDDLTDFDYSDFESDEDESGKNKVKKRLERGNKKSNGNGKHLVFADRIDQALSHDESLPSAAPELISELSKTHRLLITELSDRKERIQQLEKVLHEVQLQRQLMANGPKKKIIKSDGSVAWRWKPQRKR
;
A
#
# COMPACT_ATOMS: atom_id res chain seq x y z
N MET A 1 -10.62 -26.46 -53.43
CA MET A 1 -10.44 -25.06 -53.89
C MET A 1 -11.39 -24.06 -53.21
N VAL A 2 -12.38 -24.48 -52.41
CA VAL A 2 -13.40 -23.56 -51.87
C VAL A 2 -12.92 -22.73 -50.66
N SER A 3 -11.97 -23.23 -49.86
CA SER A 3 -11.47 -22.57 -48.63
C SER A 3 -10.02 -22.08 -48.70
N SER A 4 -9.31 -22.36 -49.79
CA SER A 4 -7.90 -21.97 -49.98
C SER A 4 -7.81 -20.60 -50.63
N LYS A 5 -7.13 -19.64 -49.99
CA LYS A 5 -6.88 -18.32 -50.55
C LYS A 5 -5.48 -18.26 -51.17
N THR A 6 -5.34 -17.50 -52.25
CA THR A 6 -4.07 -17.26 -52.93
C THR A 6 -3.85 -15.76 -53.01
N ASN A 7 -2.64 -15.30 -52.71
CA ASN A 7 -2.28 -13.88 -52.78
C ASN A 7 -2.21 -13.38 -54.22
N ALA A 8 -2.19 -12.04 -54.38
CA ALA A 8 -1.96 -11.37 -55.67
C ALA A 8 -0.66 -11.80 -56.38
N ARG A 9 0.29 -12.42 -55.66
CA ARG A 9 1.54 -12.99 -56.18
C ARG A 9 1.45 -14.48 -56.54
N GLY A 10 0.26 -15.09 -56.52
CA GLY A 10 0.06 -16.51 -56.84
C GLY A 10 0.45 -17.50 -55.73
N ILE A 11 0.87 -17.02 -54.55
CA ILE A 11 1.28 -17.87 -53.42
C ILE A 11 0.05 -18.25 -52.59
N GLN A 12 -0.14 -19.55 -52.36
CA GLN A 12 -1.23 -20.06 -51.51
C GLN A 12 -1.02 -19.63 -50.05
N GLN A 13 -2.00 -18.94 -49.50
CA GLN A 13 -2.04 -18.58 -48.09
C GLN A 13 -2.71 -19.69 -47.30
N LYS A 14 -2.01 -20.17 -46.28
CA LYS A 14 -2.61 -20.92 -45.18
C LYS A 14 -2.91 -19.95 -44.07
N ASP A 15 -4.18 -19.90 -43.68
CA ASP A 15 -4.61 -19.16 -42.50
C ASP A 15 -3.91 -19.77 -41.27
N ARG A 16 -3.29 -18.92 -40.45
CA ARG A 16 -2.77 -19.33 -39.14
C ARG A 16 -3.96 -19.48 -38.18
N GLU A 17 -3.85 -20.31 -37.15
CA GLU A 17 -4.92 -20.53 -36.17
C GLU A 17 -5.41 -19.22 -35.50
N THR A 18 -4.56 -18.18 -35.48
CA THR A 18 -4.88 -16.83 -34.99
C THR A 18 -5.80 -16.01 -35.92
N SER A 19 -6.16 -16.52 -37.10
CA SER A 19 -6.97 -15.80 -38.10
C SER A 19 -8.47 -15.84 -37.83
N VAL A 20 -8.91 -16.59 -36.80
CA VAL A 20 -10.32 -16.64 -36.41
C VAL A 20 -10.74 -15.26 -35.93
N VAL A 21 -11.61 -14.62 -36.71
CA VAL A 21 -12.21 -13.32 -36.36
C VAL A 21 -13.20 -13.55 -35.22
N LEU A 22 -12.84 -13.07 -34.03
CA LEU A 22 -13.71 -13.14 -32.87
C LEU A 22 -14.93 -12.23 -33.03
N SER A 23 -16.08 -12.71 -32.55
CA SER A 23 -17.30 -11.91 -32.48
C SER A 23 -17.16 -10.78 -31.44
N HIS A 24 -17.97 -9.73 -31.58
CA HIS A 24 -17.93 -8.58 -30.67
C HIS A 24 -18.19 -8.97 -29.20
N ASP A 25 -19.07 -9.95 -28.97
CA ASP A 25 -19.42 -10.38 -27.63
C ASP A 25 -18.35 -11.30 -27.00
N GLU A 26 -17.68 -12.14 -27.79
CA GLU A 26 -16.49 -12.89 -27.33
C GLU A 26 -15.37 -11.93 -26.91
N VAL A 27 -15.10 -10.89 -27.71
CA VAL A 27 -14.08 -9.90 -27.35
C VAL A 27 -14.46 -9.13 -26.08
N LYS A 28 -15.74 -8.81 -25.87
CA LYS A 28 -16.18 -8.18 -24.60
C LYS A 28 -15.95 -9.10 -23.41
N LEU A 29 -16.26 -10.38 -23.55
CA LEU A 29 -16.08 -11.37 -22.49
C LEU A 29 -14.60 -11.47 -22.11
N LEU A 30 -13.71 -11.63 -23.10
CA LEU A 30 -12.27 -11.70 -22.87
C LEU A 30 -11.75 -10.45 -22.16
N LYS A 31 -12.12 -9.25 -22.62
CA LYS A 31 -11.72 -8.00 -21.95
C LYS A 31 -12.25 -7.87 -20.52
N THR A 32 -13.43 -8.41 -20.25
CA THR A 32 -14.00 -8.40 -18.89
C THR A 32 -13.22 -9.35 -17.97
N GLN A 33 -12.79 -10.50 -18.48
CA GLN A 33 -11.92 -11.43 -17.76
C GLN A 33 -10.55 -10.80 -17.49
N ASP A 34 -9.94 -10.17 -18.50
CA ASP A 34 -8.66 -9.48 -18.37
C ASP A 34 -8.74 -8.36 -17.32
N GLU A 35 -9.82 -7.57 -17.31
CA GLU A 35 -10.04 -6.54 -16.29
C GLU A 35 -10.11 -7.14 -14.89
N GLY A 36 -10.87 -8.24 -14.70
CA GLY A 36 -10.94 -8.95 -13.43
C GLY A 36 -9.56 -9.43 -12.97
N TYR A 37 -8.78 -10.02 -13.88
CA TYR A 37 -7.42 -10.45 -13.60
C TYR A 37 -6.54 -9.27 -13.16
N LEU A 38 -6.54 -8.16 -13.90
CA LEU A 38 -5.76 -6.96 -13.55
C LEU A 38 -6.16 -6.39 -12.19
N VAL A 39 -7.46 -6.31 -11.89
CA VAL A 39 -7.95 -5.85 -10.58
C VAL A 39 -7.43 -6.76 -9.46
N THR A 40 -7.49 -8.08 -9.63
CA THR A 40 -6.96 -9.02 -8.63
C THR A 40 -5.44 -8.90 -8.46
N MET A 41 -4.69 -8.67 -9.54
CA MET A 41 -3.24 -8.42 -9.45
C MET A 41 -2.94 -7.12 -8.68
N ILE A 42 -3.69 -6.06 -8.96
CA ILE A 42 -3.53 -4.77 -8.26
C ILE A 42 -3.84 -4.92 -6.76
N THR A 43 -4.92 -5.61 -6.38
CA THR A 43 -5.26 -5.80 -4.96
C THR A 43 -4.21 -6.62 -4.24
N GLN A 44 -3.68 -7.67 -4.88
CA GLN A 44 -2.58 -8.47 -4.33
C GLN A 44 -1.31 -7.63 -4.14
N GLU A 45 -0.93 -6.80 -5.10
CA GLU A 45 0.25 -5.94 -4.97
C GLU A 45 0.05 -4.85 -3.91
N LYS A 46 -1.14 -4.24 -3.81
CA LYS A 46 -1.46 -3.28 -2.73
C LYS A 46 -1.31 -3.91 -1.34
N ALA A 47 -1.79 -5.14 -1.16
CA ALA A 47 -1.62 -5.87 0.09
C ALA A 47 -0.15 -6.17 0.42
N LYS A 48 0.66 -6.51 -0.57
CA LYS A 48 2.11 -6.74 -0.38
C LYS A 48 2.84 -5.44 -0.02
N ILE A 49 2.50 -4.32 -0.66
CA ILE A 49 3.07 -3.01 -0.31
C ILE A 49 2.73 -2.63 1.12
N SER A 50 1.47 -2.79 1.55
CA SER A 50 1.08 -2.51 2.95
C SER A 50 1.94 -3.29 3.93
N ARG A 51 2.13 -4.61 3.71
CA ARG A 51 2.97 -5.45 4.57
C ARG A 51 4.44 -4.99 4.61
N LEU A 52 4.98 -4.56 3.47
CA LEU A 52 6.35 -4.03 3.40
C LEU A 52 6.48 -2.68 4.11
N GLN A 53 5.47 -1.81 3.99
CA GLN A 53 5.43 -0.53 4.69
C GLN A 53 5.37 -0.74 6.20
N ASP A 54 4.54 -1.67 6.68
CA ASP A 54 4.44 -2.02 8.10
C ASP A 54 5.78 -2.54 8.64
N ARG A 55 6.46 -3.41 7.86
CA ARG A 55 7.78 -3.93 8.22
C ARG A 55 8.85 -2.84 8.27
N LEU A 56 8.86 -1.91 7.32
CA LEU A 56 9.80 -0.79 7.32
C LEU A 56 9.53 0.19 8.48
N ALA A 57 8.25 0.45 8.80
CA ALA A 57 7.88 1.28 9.93
C ALA A 57 8.38 0.69 11.26
N PHE A 58 8.27 -0.62 11.42
CA PHE A 58 8.82 -1.34 12.58
C PHE A 58 10.34 -1.17 12.69
N ILE A 59 11.09 -1.40 11.60
CA ILE A 59 12.56 -1.27 11.58
C ILE A 59 13.00 0.16 11.91
N LYS A 60 12.28 1.17 11.42
CA LYS A 60 12.60 2.58 11.73
C LYS A 60 12.42 2.90 13.21
N HIS A 61 11.37 2.36 13.84
CA HIS A 61 11.07 2.64 15.24
C HIS A 61 12.08 1.99 16.20
N GLU A 62 12.67 0.85 15.83
CA GLU A 62 13.69 0.14 16.60
C GLU A 62 15.04 0.89 16.63
N PHE A 63 15.34 1.70 15.62
CA PHE A 63 16.59 2.48 15.53
C PHE A 63 16.50 3.86 16.22
N VAL A 64 15.31 4.45 16.32
CA VAL A 64 15.12 5.76 16.99
C VAL A 64 15.16 5.62 18.52
N THR A 65 14.84 4.45 19.06
CA THR A 65 14.88 4.19 20.52
C THR A 65 16.28 3.90 21.07
N SER A 66 17.32 3.90 20.23
CA SER A 66 18.72 3.67 20.64
C SER A 66 19.59 4.93 20.68
N GLU A 67 19.04 6.11 20.38
CA GLU A 67 19.73 7.36 20.72
C GLU A 67 19.41 7.70 22.19
N PRO A 68 20.39 7.74 23.10
CA PRO A 68 20.17 8.36 24.39
C PRO A 68 19.84 9.83 24.12
N ASP A 69 18.70 10.28 24.63
CA ASP A 69 18.30 11.68 24.61
C ASP A 69 19.51 12.52 25.04
N LYS A 70 20.10 13.26 24.09
CA LYS A 70 20.86 14.44 24.50
C LYS A 70 19.86 15.28 25.27
N PRO A 71 20.13 15.66 26.52
CA PRO A 71 19.26 16.60 27.21
C PRO A 71 19.21 17.85 26.35
N SER A 72 18.10 18.06 25.65
CA SER A 72 17.78 19.36 25.10
C SER A 72 17.55 20.23 26.31
N ASP A 73 18.42 21.21 26.54
CA ASP A 73 18.33 22.26 27.56
C ASP A 73 17.08 23.16 27.39
N ASP A 74 16.11 22.78 26.55
CA ASP A 74 14.83 23.47 26.34
C ASP A 74 13.71 22.89 27.22
N LEU A 75 14.01 22.64 28.51
CA LEU A 75 13.01 22.53 29.57
C LEU A 75 13.00 23.84 30.36
N THR A 76 12.53 24.91 29.72
CA THR A 76 12.07 26.10 30.44
C THR A 76 10.59 26.32 30.11
N ASP A 77 9.79 26.41 31.18
CA ASP A 77 8.36 26.70 31.27
C ASP A 77 7.36 25.71 30.62
N PHE A 78 7.15 24.59 31.31
CA PHE A 78 5.82 23.98 31.34
C PHE A 78 5.05 24.61 32.51
N ASP A 79 4.28 25.65 32.21
CA ASP A 79 3.46 26.38 33.17
C ASP A 79 2.33 25.48 33.70
N TYR A 80 2.41 25.11 34.98
CA TYR A 80 1.46 24.23 35.66
C TYR A 80 0.21 24.97 36.15
N SER A 81 -0.02 26.20 35.70
CA SER A 81 -1.13 27.05 36.16
C SER A 81 -2.41 26.98 35.32
N ASP A 82 -2.43 26.24 34.20
CA ASP A 82 -3.60 26.11 33.31
C ASP A 82 -4.51 24.89 33.63
N PHE A 83 -4.38 24.31 34.83
CA PHE A 83 -5.38 23.38 35.35
C PHE A 83 -6.42 24.19 36.13
N GLU A 84 -7.23 24.96 35.40
CA GLU A 84 -8.42 25.60 35.94
C GLU A 84 -9.37 24.52 36.48
N SER A 85 -9.54 24.58 37.80
CA SER A 85 -10.56 23.86 38.54
C SER A 85 -11.93 24.43 38.18
N ASP A 86 -12.58 23.84 37.19
CA ASP A 86 -14.02 24.01 36.98
C ASP A 86 -14.79 23.25 38.08
N GLU A 87 -14.83 23.82 39.29
CA GLU A 87 -15.88 23.54 40.27
C GLU A 87 -17.17 24.23 39.81
N ASP A 88 -17.88 23.62 38.86
CA ASP A 88 -19.28 23.92 38.62
C ASP A 88 -20.17 22.83 39.23
N GLU A 89 -20.92 23.25 40.26
CA GLU A 89 -22.02 22.51 40.84
C GLU A 89 -23.07 22.13 39.78
N SER A 90 -23.67 20.96 39.97
CA SER A 90 -24.90 20.51 39.30
C SER A 90 -24.78 20.15 37.80
N GLY A 91 -24.59 18.85 37.51
CA GLY A 91 -25.06 18.35 36.21
C GLY A 91 -24.56 17.00 35.69
N LYS A 92 -24.74 15.92 36.47
CA LYS A 92 -24.93 14.53 35.98
C LYS A 92 -24.28 14.17 34.63
N ASN A 93 -22.98 13.86 34.62
CA ASN A 93 -22.40 12.99 33.58
C ASN A 93 -21.77 11.74 34.21
N LYS A 94 -22.32 10.58 33.81
CA LYS A 94 -21.85 9.25 34.19
C LYS A 94 -20.48 8.99 33.57
N VAL A 95 -19.40 9.38 34.24
CA VAL A 95 -18.09 8.73 34.09
C VAL A 95 -18.01 7.63 35.15
N LYS A 96 -18.71 6.52 34.89
CA LYS A 96 -18.58 5.32 35.72
C LYS A 96 -17.77 4.26 34.97
N LYS A 97 -16.71 3.84 35.64
CA LYS A 97 -15.85 2.66 35.41
C LYS A 97 -14.79 2.78 34.33
N ARG A 98 -13.60 3.26 34.72
CA ARG A 98 -12.37 2.67 34.18
C ARG A 98 -11.15 2.75 35.10
N LEU A 99 -11.30 2.55 36.39
CA LEU A 99 -10.20 2.15 37.26
C LEU A 99 -10.79 1.38 38.43
N GLU A 100 -10.73 0.07 38.34
CA GLU A 100 -10.25 -0.81 39.41
C GLU A 100 -10.59 -2.27 39.13
N ARG A 101 -9.59 -3.12 39.39
CA ARG A 101 -9.66 -4.56 39.68
C ARG A 101 -9.88 -5.49 38.49
N GLY A 102 -8.74 -5.89 37.92
CA GLY A 102 -8.63 -7.05 37.07
C GLY A 102 -7.17 -7.45 36.87
N ASN A 103 -6.52 -7.94 37.92
CA ASN A 103 -5.32 -8.77 37.83
C ASN A 103 -5.66 -10.00 36.96
N LYS A 104 -5.57 -9.84 35.64
CA LYS A 104 -5.50 -10.95 34.69
C LYS A 104 -4.04 -11.33 34.58
N LYS A 105 -3.68 -12.42 35.26
CA LYS A 105 -2.44 -13.15 35.06
C LYS A 105 -2.25 -13.39 33.56
N SER A 106 -1.41 -12.60 32.91
CA SER A 106 -0.87 -12.93 31.60
C SER A 106 0.34 -13.83 31.82
N ASN A 107 0.08 -15.15 31.76
CA ASN A 107 1.13 -16.09 31.35
C ASN A 107 1.50 -15.73 29.90
N GLY A 108 2.75 -15.34 29.68
CA GLY A 108 3.32 -15.13 28.35
C GLY A 108 4.04 -13.79 28.19
N ASN A 109 5.34 -13.80 28.48
CA ASN A 109 6.37 -12.89 27.98
C ASN A 109 6.09 -11.38 28.08
N GLY A 110 5.58 -10.93 29.22
CA GLY A 110 5.60 -9.52 29.59
C GLY A 110 7.01 -9.11 30.03
N LYS A 111 7.53 -8.05 29.41
CA LYS A 111 8.78 -7.37 29.78
C LYS A 111 8.83 -7.18 31.30
N HIS A 112 9.85 -7.73 31.94
CA HIS A 112 10.05 -7.65 33.39
C HIS A 112 10.46 -6.22 33.74
N LEU A 113 9.52 -5.37 34.18
CA LEU A 113 9.87 -4.07 34.75
C LEU A 113 10.54 -4.30 36.11
N VAL A 114 11.85 -4.04 36.18
CA VAL A 114 12.60 -3.99 37.43
C VAL A 114 12.52 -2.56 37.94
N PHE A 115 11.95 -2.37 39.13
CA PHE A 115 12.04 -1.11 39.86
C PHE A 115 13.37 -1.12 40.62
N ALA A 116 14.27 -0.19 40.29
CA ALA A 116 15.51 0.02 41.02
C ALA A 116 15.36 1.29 41.87
N ASP A 117 15.65 1.18 43.17
CA ASP A 117 15.52 2.29 44.13
C ASP A 117 16.64 3.35 43.97
N ARG A 118 17.66 3.08 43.14
CA ARG A 118 18.76 4.00 42.84
C ARG A 118 19.21 3.91 41.37
N ILE A 119 19.49 5.07 40.77
CA ILE A 119 19.90 5.22 39.36
C ILE A 119 21.16 4.42 39.05
N ASP A 120 22.11 4.35 40.00
CA ASP A 120 23.38 3.63 39.83
C ASP A 120 23.22 2.11 39.63
N GLN A 121 22.13 1.51 40.13
CA GLN A 121 21.83 0.08 39.94
C GLN A 121 21.17 -0.23 38.59
N ALA A 122 20.52 0.77 37.97
CA ALA A 122 19.95 0.63 36.63
C ALA A 122 21.05 0.59 35.56
N LEU A 123 22.12 1.37 35.72
CA LEU A 123 23.25 1.39 34.79
C LEU A 123 24.08 0.09 34.80
N SER A 124 24.21 -0.60 35.94
CA SER A 124 24.99 -1.84 36.04
C SER A 124 24.33 -3.05 35.33
N HIS A 125 23.05 -2.94 34.96
CA HIS A 125 22.34 -3.98 34.22
C HIS A 125 22.40 -3.79 32.69
N ASP A 126 23.06 -2.73 32.20
CA ASP A 126 23.20 -2.42 30.78
C ASP A 126 24.54 -2.92 30.18
N GLU A 127 25.31 -3.74 30.93
CA GLU A 127 26.59 -4.33 30.49
C GLU A 127 26.46 -5.60 29.63
N SER A 128 25.30 -5.87 29.03
CA SER A 128 25.11 -7.02 28.12
C SER A 128 24.78 -6.63 26.68
N LEU A 129 25.30 -5.50 26.20
CA LEU A 129 25.37 -5.24 24.76
C LEU A 129 26.60 -5.96 24.19
N PRO A 130 26.44 -7.05 23.42
CA PRO A 130 27.58 -7.78 22.90
C PRO A 130 28.38 -6.90 21.93
N SER A 131 29.70 -6.90 22.11
CA SER A 131 30.75 -6.32 21.26
C SER A 131 30.81 -6.89 19.81
N ALA A 132 29.70 -7.43 19.29
CA ALA A 132 29.54 -7.96 17.93
C ALA A 132 28.98 -6.91 16.93
N ALA A 133 29.01 -5.64 17.30
CA ALA A 133 28.11 -4.59 16.82
C ALA A 133 28.19 -4.16 15.32
N PRO A 134 29.34 -4.13 14.61
CA PRO A 134 29.38 -3.53 13.27
C PRO A 134 28.79 -4.43 12.17
N GLU A 135 28.94 -5.75 12.28
CA GLU A 135 28.54 -6.68 11.22
C GLU A 135 27.02 -6.79 11.11
N LEU A 136 26.33 -6.91 12.26
CA LEU A 136 24.87 -6.93 12.36
C LEU A 136 24.23 -5.62 11.86
N ILE A 137 24.81 -4.47 12.21
CA ILE A 137 24.35 -3.17 11.70
C ILE A 137 24.52 -3.08 10.18
N SER A 138 25.62 -3.62 9.64
CA SER A 138 25.86 -3.66 8.21
C SER A 138 24.83 -4.53 7.48
N GLU A 139 24.48 -5.69 8.04
CA GLU A 139 23.47 -6.60 7.49
C GLU A 139 22.08 -5.98 7.55
N LEU A 140 21.71 -5.39 8.69
CA LEU A 140 20.44 -4.69 8.84
C LEU A 140 20.31 -3.54 7.83
N SER A 141 21.36 -2.73 7.64
CA SER A 141 21.35 -1.66 6.63
C SER A 141 21.19 -2.17 5.20
N LYS A 142 21.75 -3.35 4.88
CA LYS A 142 21.59 -4.01 3.57
C LYS A 142 20.14 -4.50 3.42
N THR A 143 19.59 -5.18 4.41
CA THR A 143 18.20 -5.66 4.37
C THR A 143 17.20 -4.51 4.26
N HIS A 144 17.41 -3.42 4.99
CA HIS A 144 16.59 -2.21 4.91
C HIS A 144 16.63 -1.58 3.51
N ARG A 145 17.82 -1.47 2.90
CA ARG A 145 17.95 -1.02 1.51
C ARG A 145 17.20 -1.93 0.54
N LEU A 146 17.33 -3.25 0.68
CA LEU A 146 16.61 -4.21 -0.17
C LEU A 146 15.08 -4.08 -0.04
N LEU A 147 14.58 -3.86 1.17
CA LEU A 147 13.15 -3.64 1.40
C LEU A 147 12.65 -2.32 0.79
N ILE A 148 13.45 -1.26 0.86
CA ILE A 148 13.12 0.01 0.20
C ILE A 148 13.08 -0.14 -1.31
N THR A 149 14.07 -0.80 -1.91
CA THR A 149 14.11 -1.05 -3.35
C THR A 149 12.95 -1.94 -3.78
N GLU A 150 12.63 -2.99 -3.01
CA GLU A 150 11.46 -3.83 -3.31
C GLU A 150 10.16 -3.02 -3.25
N LEU A 151 10.04 -2.12 -2.27
CA LEU A 151 8.87 -1.25 -2.13
C LEU A 151 8.75 -0.30 -3.33
N SER A 152 9.84 0.33 -3.79
CA SER A 152 9.80 1.20 -4.97
C SER A 152 9.39 0.43 -6.21
N ASP A 153 9.98 -0.75 -6.45
CA ASP A 153 9.68 -1.57 -7.63
C ASP A 153 8.21 -2.00 -7.66
N ARG A 154 7.65 -2.35 -6.49
CA ARG A 154 6.23 -2.70 -6.39
C ARG A 154 5.32 -1.50 -6.63
N LYS A 155 5.68 -0.30 -6.16
CA LYS A 155 4.92 0.92 -6.45
C LYS A 155 4.90 1.22 -7.94
N GLU A 156 6.04 1.09 -8.62
CA GLU A 156 6.12 1.26 -10.07
C GLU A 156 5.27 0.23 -10.81
N ARG A 157 5.32 -1.04 -10.39
CA ARG A 157 4.48 -2.10 -10.95
C ARG A 157 2.99 -1.79 -10.82
N ILE A 158 2.55 -1.30 -9.65
CA ILE A 158 1.14 -0.89 -9.48
C ILE A 158 0.77 0.23 -10.44
N GLN A 159 1.61 1.25 -10.58
CA GLN A 159 1.34 2.34 -11.53
C GLN A 159 1.22 1.84 -12.96
N GLN A 160 2.04 0.87 -13.37
CA GLN A 160 1.94 0.23 -14.67
C GLN A 160 0.63 -0.55 -14.81
N LEU A 161 0.26 -1.37 -13.81
CA LEU A 161 -0.99 -2.14 -13.82
C LEU A 161 -2.22 -1.22 -13.87
N GLU A 162 -2.21 -0.11 -13.12
CA GLU A 162 -3.30 0.86 -13.11
C GLU A 162 -3.46 1.57 -14.47
N LYS A 163 -2.36 1.88 -15.16
CA LYS A 163 -2.39 2.40 -16.54
C LYS A 163 -3.03 1.40 -17.49
N VAL A 164 -2.58 0.14 -17.46
CA VAL A 164 -3.12 -0.93 -18.31
C VAL A 164 -4.60 -1.17 -18.00
N LEU A 165 -4.99 -1.18 -16.73
CA LEU A 165 -6.39 -1.30 -16.31
C LEU A 165 -7.24 -0.19 -16.89
N HIS A 166 -6.78 1.06 -16.82
CA HIS A 166 -7.50 2.21 -17.38
C HIS A 166 -7.67 2.08 -18.89
N GLU A 167 -6.66 1.59 -19.61
CA GLU A 167 -6.75 1.32 -21.06
C GLU A 167 -7.77 0.22 -21.39
N VAL A 168 -7.76 -0.88 -20.65
CA VAL A 168 -8.72 -1.99 -20.82
C VAL A 168 -10.14 -1.50 -20.55
N GLN A 169 -10.34 -0.73 -19.47
CA GLN A 169 -11.64 -0.13 -19.13
C GLN A 169 -12.12 0.83 -20.22
N LEU A 170 -11.23 1.69 -20.73
CA LEU A 170 -11.55 2.58 -21.85
C LEU A 170 -11.98 1.76 -23.08
N GLN A 171 -11.22 0.72 -23.46
CA GLN A 171 -11.59 -0.16 -24.57
C GLN A 171 -12.95 -0.82 -24.35
N ARG A 172 -13.25 -1.30 -23.14
CA ARG A 172 -14.56 -1.89 -22.80
C ARG A 172 -15.68 -0.87 -22.94
N GLN A 173 -15.49 0.36 -22.46
CA GLN A 173 -16.45 1.45 -22.61
C GLN A 173 -16.64 1.85 -24.09
N LEU A 174 -15.58 1.79 -24.89
CA LEU A 174 -15.67 2.00 -26.34
C LEU A 174 -16.39 0.86 -27.05
N MET A 175 -16.35 -0.36 -26.53
CA MET A 175 -17.14 -1.47 -27.06
C MET A 175 -18.61 -1.44 -26.61
N ALA A 176 -18.95 -0.61 -25.61
CA ALA A 176 -20.31 -0.43 -25.16
C ALA A 176 -21.16 0.33 -26.19
N ASN A 177 -22.47 0.11 -26.10
CA ASN A 177 -23.46 0.75 -26.96
C ASN A 177 -23.61 2.23 -26.59
N GLY A 178 -23.87 3.06 -27.59
CA GLY A 178 -24.15 4.48 -27.42
C GLY A 178 -23.41 5.37 -28.41
N PRO A 179 -23.96 6.54 -28.74
CA PRO A 179 -23.33 7.49 -29.66
C PRO A 179 -22.10 8.14 -29.01
N LYS A 180 -20.95 7.99 -29.67
CA LYS A 180 -19.65 8.51 -29.23
C LYS A 180 -18.92 9.18 -30.40
N LYS A 181 -18.13 10.21 -30.09
CA LYS A 181 -17.29 10.94 -31.05
C LYS A 181 -15.82 10.86 -30.62
N LYS A 182 -14.95 10.44 -31.54
CA LYS A 182 -13.50 10.53 -31.38
C LYS A 182 -13.07 11.98 -31.55
N ILE A 183 -12.28 12.49 -30.61
CA ILE A 183 -11.72 13.84 -30.61
C ILE A 183 -10.21 13.69 -30.57
N ILE A 184 -9.51 14.33 -31.49
CA ILE A 184 -8.05 14.39 -31.50
C ILE A 184 -7.67 15.75 -30.91
N LYS A 185 -6.86 15.76 -29.86
CA LYS A 185 -6.37 17.00 -29.23
C LYS A 185 -5.21 17.60 -30.03
N SER A 186 -4.84 18.83 -29.69
CA SER A 186 -3.64 19.51 -30.21
C SER A 186 -2.38 18.65 -30.08
N ASP A 187 -2.28 17.91 -28.97
CA ASP A 187 -1.10 17.13 -28.61
C ASP A 187 -1.06 15.77 -29.33
N GLY A 188 -1.98 15.51 -30.26
CA GLY A 188 -2.14 14.23 -30.96
C GLY A 188 -2.82 13.13 -30.12
N SER A 189 -3.08 13.37 -28.84
CA SER A 189 -3.79 12.41 -27.98
C SER A 189 -5.26 12.27 -28.39
N VAL A 190 -5.76 11.04 -28.29
CA VAL A 190 -7.15 10.68 -28.65
C VAL A 190 -8.01 10.66 -27.40
N ALA A 191 -9.11 11.41 -27.43
CA ALA A 191 -10.16 11.36 -26.44
C ALA A 191 -11.49 10.94 -27.07
N TRP A 192 -12.40 10.43 -26.25
CA TRP A 192 -13.74 10.06 -26.68
C TRP A 192 -14.78 10.81 -25.87
N ARG A 193 -15.78 11.38 -26.56
CA ARG A 193 -16.90 12.07 -25.94
C ARG A 193 -18.20 11.36 -26.29
N TRP A 194 -18.93 10.93 -25.26
CA TRP A 194 -20.28 10.38 -25.42
C TRP A 194 -21.29 11.53 -25.53
N LYS A 195 -22.33 11.36 -26.37
CA LYS A 195 -23.44 12.32 -26.38
C LYS A 195 -24.20 12.24 -25.04
N PRO A 196 -24.71 13.37 -24.51
CA PRO A 196 -25.52 13.36 -23.30
C PRO A 196 -26.87 12.71 -23.61
N GLN A 197 -26.95 11.39 -23.41
CA GLN A 197 -28.17 10.60 -23.59
C GLN A 197 -28.33 9.67 -22.41
N ARG A 198 -29.50 9.70 -21.76
CA ARG A 198 -29.82 8.78 -20.67
C ARG A 198 -29.91 7.35 -21.21
N LYS A 199 -29.28 6.40 -20.52
CA LYS A 199 -29.47 4.97 -20.78
C LYS A 199 -30.93 4.64 -20.47
N ARG A 200 -31.65 4.12 -21.48
CA ARG A 200 -33.02 3.65 -21.31
C ARG A 200 -33.02 2.29 -20.63
#